data_AF-A0AAU6QXX3-F1
#
_entry.id   AF-A0AAU6QXX3-F1
#
_cell.length_a   1.000
_cell.length_b   1.000
_cell.length_c   1.000
_cell.angle_alpha   90.00
_cell.angle_beta   90.00
_cell.angle_gamma   90.00
#
_symmetry.space_group_name_H-M   'P 1'
#
loop_
_entity.id
_entity.type
_entity.pdbx_description
1 polymer ?
#
loop_
_entity_poly.entity_id
_entity_poly.type
_entity_poly.pdbx_seq_one_letter_code
_entity_poly.pdbx_strand_id
1 'polypeptide(L)'
;MTFREEIERQALMARREMVRSKELLTSSEFCERLGVSERRLARMISTGSVFSIAVDDVQYFPALLTDPSVDRRRLQSVCRILVPAPPDCRLGYLSSMQGNLGGLTPLAALAEYKSYRHLRQMARAYAADWSRTVVNIWAGHYRPEELEPTYVAAVDVDPRTNLWKRALEAMEAGGYIAPPGPYPSVDAATVLVIRSEAGDLNHVEEARLDVSIVDEVARVLIYTRDLRQELEEVPVAGADSIVEVVRRVVAALSRVKKRQETKSGH
;
A
#
# COMPACT_ATOMS: atom_id res chain seq x y z
N MET A 1 -12.57 30.99 -11.50
CA MET A 1 -11.47 30.29 -10.81
C MET A 1 -12.05 29.60 -9.60
N THR A 2 -11.94 28.28 -9.50
CA THR A 2 -12.46 27.51 -8.36
C THR A 2 -11.46 27.55 -7.19
N PHE A 3 -11.93 27.29 -5.96
CA PHE A 3 -11.05 27.16 -4.78
C PHE A 3 -9.94 26.13 -4.99
N ARG A 4 -10.27 25.04 -5.71
CA ARG A 4 -9.32 23.98 -6.08
C ARG A 4 -8.24 24.49 -7.03
N GLU A 5 -8.60 25.23 -8.07
CA GLU A 5 -7.64 25.84 -9.00
C GLU A 5 -6.70 26.84 -8.29
N GLU A 6 -7.21 27.58 -7.30
CA GLU A 6 -6.38 28.51 -6.52
C GLU A 6 -5.34 27.76 -5.68
N ILE A 7 -5.74 26.67 -5.00
CA ILE A 7 -4.82 25.81 -4.23
C ILE A 7 -3.77 25.19 -5.16
N GLU A 8 -4.19 24.65 -6.30
CA GLU A 8 -3.28 24.02 -7.27
C GLU A 8 -2.27 25.04 -7.80
N ARG A 9 -2.72 26.26 -8.10
CA ARG A 9 -1.85 27.37 -8.53
C ARG A 9 -0.85 27.77 -7.44
N GLN A 10 -1.31 27.92 -6.20
CA GLN A 10 -0.43 28.26 -5.07
C GLN A 10 0.61 27.17 -4.81
N ALA A 11 0.21 25.89 -4.85
CA ALA A 11 1.12 24.76 -4.73
C ALA A 11 2.18 24.76 -5.84
N LEU A 12 1.78 25.04 -7.10
CA LEU A 12 2.73 25.13 -8.21
C LEU A 12 3.72 26.29 -8.03
N MET A 13 3.26 27.47 -7.60
CA MET A 13 4.14 28.61 -7.33
C MET A 13 5.15 28.30 -6.22
N ALA A 14 4.72 27.64 -5.14
CA ALA A 14 5.61 27.21 -4.06
C ALA A 14 6.67 26.23 -4.58
N ARG A 15 6.30 25.24 -5.40
CA ARG A 15 7.25 24.29 -6.00
C ARG A 15 8.28 24.98 -6.91
N ARG A 16 7.85 25.96 -7.71
CA ARG A 16 8.77 26.78 -8.53
C ARG A 16 9.74 27.57 -7.66
N GLU A 17 9.30 28.07 -6.50
CA GLU A 17 10.20 28.70 -5.54
C GLU A 17 11.22 27.71 -4.99
N MET A 18 10.81 26.50 -4.62
CA MET A 18 11.73 25.46 -4.13
C MET A 18 12.81 25.08 -5.17
N VAL A 19 12.48 25.12 -6.46
CA VAL A 19 13.47 24.94 -7.53
C VAL A 19 14.46 26.11 -7.57
N ARG A 20 13.96 27.36 -7.46
CA ARG A 20 14.80 28.57 -7.43
C ARG A 20 15.72 28.60 -6.20
N SER A 21 15.21 28.19 -5.03
CA SER A 21 15.95 28.15 -3.75
C SER A 21 16.87 26.94 -3.61
N LYS A 22 16.91 26.02 -4.60
CA LYS A 22 17.68 24.77 -4.57
C LYS A 22 17.27 23.79 -3.46
N GLU A 23 16.04 23.92 -2.96
CA GLU A 23 15.39 22.87 -2.15
C GLU A 23 14.94 21.70 -3.01
N LEU A 24 14.66 21.95 -4.29
CA LEU A 24 14.46 20.95 -5.33
C LEU A 24 15.62 21.01 -6.33
N LEU A 25 16.28 19.88 -6.56
CA LEU A 25 17.48 19.75 -7.37
C LEU A 25 17.17 19.06 -8.69
N THR A 26 17.90 19.43 -9.74
CA THR A 26 17.93 18.65 -10.98
C THR A 26 18.58 17.28 -10.76
N SER A 27 18.36 16.33 -11.67
CA SER A 27 19.00 15.01 -11.62
C SER A 27 20.53 15.08 -11.53
N SER A 28 21.14 15.98 -12.32
CA SER A 28 22.59 16.18 -12.34
C SER A 28 23.12 16.67 -10.99
N GLU A 29 22.50 17.72 -10.43
CA GLU A 29 22.89 18.27 -9.13
C GLU A 29 22.70 17.25 -8.00
N PHE A 30 21.61 16.47 -8.05
CA PHE A 30 21.32 15.43 -7.08
C PHE A 30 22.36 14.30 -7.12
N CYS A 31 22.71 13.84 -8.33
CA CYS A 31 23.75 12.83 -8.55
C CYS A 31 25.11 13.32 -8.06
N GLU A 32 25.47 14.56 -8.38
CA GLU A 32 26.72 15.19 -7.96
C GLU A 32 26.81 15.24 -6.42
N ARG A 33 25.79 15.74 -5.73
CA ARG A 33 25.78 15.82 -4.27
C ARG A 33 25.86 14.46 -3.58
N LEU A 34 25.23 13.43 -4.15
CA LEU A 34 25.27 12.08 -3.57
C LEU A 34 26.52 11.28 -3.97
N GLY A 35 27.29 11.75 -4.96
CA GLY A 35 28.39 11.01 -5.57
C GLY A 35 27.92 9.71 -6.23
N VAL A 36 26.79 9.75 -6.96
CA VAL A 36 26.20 8.58 -7.62
C VAL A 36 26.02 8.82 -9.12
N SER A 37 26.05 7.75 -9.91
CA SER A 37 25.72 7.81 -11.32
C SER A 37 24.20 7.85 -11.55
N GLU A 38 23.78 8.35 -12.71
CA GLU A 38 22.38 8.34 -13.16
C GLU A 38 21.75 6.94 -13.11
N ARG A 39 22.50 5.90 -13.51
CA ARG A 39 22.04 4.51 -13.40
C ARG A 39 21.74 4.09 -11.96
N ARG A 40 22.54 4.57 -11.00
CA ARG A 40 22.32 4.31 -9.58
C ARG A 40 21.14 5.12 -9.05
N LEU A 41 20.96 6.36 -9.50
CA LEU A 41 19.78 7.17 -9.19
C LEU A 41 18.50 6.48 -9.66
N ALA A 42 18.46 6.02 -10.92
CA ALA A 42 17.32 5.27 -11.46
C ALA A 42 16.97 4.03 -10.60
N ARG A 43 17.99 3.29 -10.12
CA ARG A 43 17.78 2.18 -9.17
C ARG A 43 17.22 2.66 -7.84
N MET A 44 17.72 3.77 -7.30
CA MET A 44 17.24 4.34 -6.03
C MET A 44 15.77 4.79 -6.15
N ILE A 45 15.36 5.35 -7.30
CA ILE A 45 13.97 5.70 -7.60
C ILE A 45 13.11 4.43 -7.67
N SER A 46 13.53 3.44 -8.47
CA SER A 46 12.75 2.18 -8.65
C SER A 46 12.52 1.42 -7.34
N THR A 47 13.46 1.52 -6.40
CA THR A 47 13.35 0.86 -5.09
C THR A 47 12.61 1.71 -4.05
N GLY A 48 12.21 2.95 -4.39
CA GLY A 48 11.61 3.91 -3.45
C GLY A 48 12.58 4.46 -2.42
N SER A 49 13.89 4.30 -2.63
CA SER A 49 14.93 4.81 -1.73
C SER A 49 15.08 6.33 -1.81
N VAL A 50 14.66 6.93 -2.93
CA VAL A 50 14.47 8.37 -3.15
C VAL A 50 13.22 8.56 -3.99
N PHE A 51 12.76 9.80 -4.13
CA PHE A 51 11.61 10.17 -4.95
C PHE A 51 11.82 11.54 -5.58
N SER A 52 11.08 11.82 -6.64
CA SER A 52 11.07 13.10 -7.34
C SER A 52 9.71 13.78 -7.19
N ILE A 53 9.71 15.10 -7.38
CA ILE A 53 8.53 15.96 -7.44
C ILE A 53 8.49 16.57 -8.83
N ALA A 54 7.31 16.48 -9.47
CA ALA A 54 7.08 17.09 -10.76
C ALA A 54 6.80 18.59 -10.61
N VAL A 55 7.51 19.41 -11.35
CA VAL A 55 7.28 20.86 -11.46
C VAL A 55 7.33 21.22 -12.95
N ASP A 56 6.21 21.70 -13.50
CA ASP A 56 6.08 22.00 -14.93
C ASP A 56 6.54 20.82 -15.82
N ASP A 57 6.03 19.62 -15.50
CA ASP A 57 6.36 18.34 -16.17
C ASP A 57 7.83 17.88 -16.09
N VAL A 58 8.66 18.59 -15.31
CA VAL A 58 10.07 18.23 -15.06
C VAL A 58 10.22 17.62 -13.67
N GLN A 59 11.00 16.54 -13.57
CA GLN A 59 11.26 15.85 -12.30
C GLN A 59 12.43 16.49 -11.56
N TYR A 60 12.19 16.90 -10.32
CA TYR A 60 13.19 17.40 -9.40
C TYR A 60 13.28 16.55 -8.14
N PHE A 61 14.42 16.57 -7.46
CA PHE A 61 14.68 15.76 -6.27
C PHE A 61 14.84 16.64 -5.03
N PRO A 62 14.20 16.31 -3.90
CA PRO A 62 14.38 17.06 -2.67
C PRO A 62 15.83 17.06 -2.18
N ALA A 63 16.39 18.25 -1.96
CA ALA A 63 17.76 18.45 -1.50
C ALA A 63 18.03 17.78 -0.14
N LEU A 64 17.02 17.71 0.74
CA LEU A 64 17.12 17.02 2.03
C LEU A 64 17.51 15.54 1.91
N LEU A 65 17.25 14.89 0.77
CA LEU A 65 17.64 13.50 0.53
C LEU A 65 19.16 13.36 0.26
N THR A 66 19.85 14.48 0.10
CA THR A 66 21.30 14.57 -0.10
C THR A 66 22.05 15.14 1.10
N ASP A 67 21.37 15.42 2.21
CA ASP A 67 21.97 16.01 3.40
C ASP A 67 23.09 15.08 3.95
N PRO A 68 24.36 15.53 4.01
CA PRO A 68 25.46 14.71 4.50
C PRO A 68 25.43 14.50 6.02
N SER A 69 24.64 15.29 6.76
CA SER A 69 24.55 15.22 8.23
C SER A 69 23.65 14.08 8.72
N VAL A 70 22.83 13.49 7.85
CA VAL A 70 21.88 12.42 8.22
C VAL A 70 22.38 11.04 7.80
N ASP A 71 21.98 10.01 8.56
CA ASP A 71 22.25 8.62 8.18
C ASP A 71 21.45 8.27 6.91
N ARG A 72 22.13 8.32 5.77
CA ARG A 72 21.57 8.04 4.45
C ARG A 72 20.90 6.67 4.36
N ARG A 73 21.43 5.64 5.03
CA ARG A 73 20.83 4.29 4.98
C ARG A 73 19.49 4.27 5.71
N ARG A 74 19.43 4.94 6.87
CA ARG A 74 18.19 5.09 7.64
C ARG A 74 17.16 5.93 6.88
N LEU A 75 17.57 7.06 6.28
CA LEU A 75 16.70 7.90 5.47
C LEU A 75 16.10 7.14 4.28
N GLN A 76 16.93 6.45 3.50
CA GLN A 76 16.46 5.63 2.38
C GLN A 76 15.51 4.53 2.85
N SER A 77 15.75 3.94 4.03
CA SER A 77 14.81 2.97 4.60
C SER A 77 13.47 3.57 4.99
N VAL A 78 13.43 4.85 5.41
CA VAL A 78 12.17 5.55 5.71
C VAL A 78 11.47 5.92 4.40
N CYS A 79 12.20 6.42 3.39
CA CYS A 79 11.65 6.70 2.06
C CYS A 79 10.92 5.47 1.47
N ARG A 80 11.54 4.28 1.61
CA ARG A 80 10.91 3.01 1.19
C ARG A 80 9.65 2.64 1.95
N ILE A 81 9.50 3.10 3.19
CA ILE A 81 8.26 2.92 3.95
C ILE A 81 7.18 3.86 3.43
N LEU A 82 7.55 5.09 3.09
CA LEU A 82 6.63 6.14 2.66
C LEU A 82 6.17 6.04 1.20
N VAL A 83 6.62 5.02 0.45
CA VAL A 83 6.26 4.82 -0.96
C VAL A 83 4.75 4.88 -1.24
N PRO A 84 3.84 4.36 -0.38
CA PRO A 84 2.41 4.49 -0.65
C PRO A 84 1.92 5.95 -0.71
N ALA A 85 2.57 6.87 -0.01
CA ALA A 85 2.18 8.28 -0.03
C ALA A 85 2.60 8.98 -1.34
N PRO A 86 1.84 9.97 -1.84
CA PRO A 86 2.28 10.83 -2.95
C PRO A 86 3.60 11.56 -2.63
N PRO A 87 4.45 11.85 -3.63
CA PRO A 87 5.77 12.46 -3.41
C PRO A 87 5.76 13.75 -2.58
N ASP A 88 4.79 14.65 -2.81
CA ASP A 88 4.66 15.89 -2.03
C ASP A 88 4.38 15.61 -0.55
N CYS A 89 3.54 14.61 -0.27
CA CYS A 89 3.20 14.19 1.09
C CYS A 89 4.42 13.56 1.78
N ARG A 90 5.25 12.80 1.04
CA ARG A 90 6.53 12.29 1.57
C ARG A 90 7.48 13.42 1.94
N LEU A 91 7.60 14.43 1.08
CA LEU A 91 8.41 15.61 1.35
C LEU A 91 7.91 16.33 2.61
N GLY A 92 6.62 16.66 2.67
CA GLY A 92 6.00 17.32 3.81
C GLY A 92 6.17 16.54 5.12
N TYR A 93 6.02 15.21 5.08
CA TYR A 93 6.26 14.36 6.24
C TYR A 93 7.71 14.48 6.73
N LEU A 94 8.69 14.34 5.82
CA LEU A 94 10.12 14.37 6.15
C LEU A 94 10.62 15.73 6.64
N SER A 95 10.04 16.84 6.16
CA SER A 95 10.47 18.19 6.49
C SER A 95 9.75 18.80 7.71
N SER A 96 8.59 18.27 8.09
CA SER A 96 7.76 18.86 9.15
C SER A 96 8.02 18.22 10.53
N MET A 97 7.78 18.99 11.59
CA MET A 97 7.75 18.47 12.95
C MET A 97 6.56 17.50 13.11
N GLN A 98 6.80 16.37 13.75
CA GLN A 98 5.78 15.34 13.94
C GLN A 98 5.42 15.24 15.42
N GLY A 99 4.16 15.52 15.76
CA GLY A 99 3.67 15.42 17.14
C GLY A 99 3.86 14.02 17.72
N ASN A 100 3.64 12.98 16.91
CA ASN A 100 3.85 11.58 17.29
C ASN A 100 5.34 11.18 17.45
N LEU A 101 6.29 12.04 17.08
CA LEU A 101 7.73 11.89 17.34
C LEU A 101 8.22 12.80 18.46
N GLY A 102 7.31 13.34 19.29
CA GLY A 102 7.67 14.28 20.36
C GLY A 102 8.14 15.63 19.82
N GLY A 103 7.63 16.06 18.66
CA GLY A 103 7.98 17.33 18.03
C GLY A 103 9.25 17.29 17.17
N LEU A 104 9.94 16.14 17.09
CA LEU A 104 11.07 15.97 16.18
C LEU A 104 10.61 15.92 14.71
N THR A 105 11.46 16.40 13.81
CA THR A 105 11.32 16.06 12.39
C THR A 105 11.78 14.61 12.17
N PRO A 106 11.28 13.92 11.12
CA PRO A 106 11.79 12.60 10.77
C PRO A 106 13.31 12.59 10.54
N LEU A 107 13.88 13.65 9.96
CA LEU A 107 15.33 13.76 9.77
C LEU A 107 16.09 13.79 11.09
N ALA A 108 15.63 14.57 12.08
CA ALA A 108 16.24 14.61 13.41
C ALA A 108 16.14 13.26 14.12
N ALA A 109 15.02 12.55 13.96
CA ALA A 109 14.80 11.24 14.55
C ALA A 109 15.70 10.13 13.95
N LEU A 110 16.41 10.38 12.83
CA LEU A 110 17.33 9.40 12.25
C LEU A 110 18.60 9.20 13.08
N ALA A 111 19.03 10.17 13.88
CA ALA A 111 20.31 10.13 14.60
C ALA A 111 20.37 9.01 15.65
N GLU A 112 19.37 8.95 16.52
CA GLU A 112 19.32 8.00 17.62
C GLU A 112 18.56 6.72 17.26
N TYR A 113 19.05 5.57 17.73
CA TYR A 113 18.43 4.27 17.40
C TYR A 113 16.98 4.16 17.91
N LYS A 114 16.69 4.64 19.13
CA LYS A 114 15.35 4.59 19.72
C LYS A 114 14.36 5.44 18.93
N SER A 115 14.74 6.70 18.64
CA SER A 115 13.95 7.63 17.83
C SER A 115 13.76 7.13 16.41
N TYR A 116 14.79 6.52 15.81
CA TYR A 116 14.69 5.92 14.48
C TYR A 116 13.74 4.72 14.45
N ARG A 117 13.78 3.85 15.46
CA ARG A 117 12.85 2.73 15.57
C ARG A 117 11.41 3.22 15.66
N HIS A 118 11.17 4.25 16.48
CA HIS A 118 9.85 4.88 16.63
C HIS A 118 9.40 5.55 15.33
N LEU A 119 10.28 6.30 14.66
CA LEU A 119 10.04 6.87 13.33
C LEU A 119 9.59 5.83 12.32
N ARG A 120 10.24 4.66 12.27
CA ARG A 120 9.81 3.58 11.35
C ARG A 120 8.44 3.02 11.68
N GLN A 121 8.00 3.08 12.93
CA GLN A 121 6.64 2.67 13.31
C GLN A 121 5.63 3.72 12.84
N MET A 122 5.90 5.00 13.13
CA MET A 122 5.03 6.12 12.74
C MET A 122 4.96 6.28 11.22
N ALA A 123 6.08 6.10 10.50
CA ALA A 123 6.09 6.13 9.04
C ALA A 123 5.26 5.00 8.41
N ARG A 124 5.17 3.83 9.06
CA ARG A 124 4.31 2.74 8.59
C ARG A 124 2.83 3.05 8.80
N ALA A 125 2.48 3.63 9.95
CA ALA A 125 1.13 4.09 10.20
C ALA A 125 0.73 5.17 9.18
N TYR A 126 1.60 6.18 8.99
CA TYR A 126 1.38 7.21 7.97
C TYR A 126 1.23 6.63 6.57
N ALA A 127 2.08 5.66 6.19
CA ALA A 127 2.00 5.02 4.87
C ALA A 127 0.71 4.19 4.67
N ALA A 128 0.12 3.66 5.74
CA ALA A 128 -1.14 2.91 5.67
C ALA A 128 -2.30 3.80 5.23
N ASP A 129 -2.33 5.07 5.66
CA ASP A 129 -3.39 6.03 5.31
C ASP A 129 -3.48 6.33 3.80
N TRP A 130 -2.45 5.97 3.03
CA TRP A 130 -2.38 6.23 1.59
C TRP A 130 -2.76 5.02 0.73
N SER A 131 -3.15 3.91 1.34
CA SER A 131 -3.47 2.68 0.62
C SER A 131 -4.62 1.95 1.30
N ARG A 132 -5.69 1.72 0.55
CA ARG A 132 -6.87 0.99 0.99
C ARG A 132 -6.91 -0.38 0.34
N THR A 133 -7.11 -1.41 1.15
CA THR A 133 -7.49 -2.75 0.65
C THR A 133 -8.99 -2.88 0.75
N VAL A 134 -9.62 -3.34 -0.33
CA VAL A 134 -11.06 -3.59 -0.41
C VAL A 134 -11.27 -5.06 -0.79
N VAL A 135 -12.16 -5.73 -0.07
CA VAL A 135 -12.62 -7.09 -0.36
C VAL A 135 -14.07 -7.02 -0.80
N ASN A 136 -14.34 -7.39 -2.04
CA ASN A 136 -15.68 -7.51 -2.59
C ASN A 136 -16.05 -8.99 -2.73
N ILE A 137 -17.25 -9.38 -2.31
CA ILE A 137 -17.77 -10.74 -2.44
C ILE A 137 -19.11 -10.68 -3.17
N TRP A 138 -19.27 -11.52 -4.18
CA TRP A 138 -20.54 -11.77 -4.85
C TRP A 138 -20.97 -13.21 -4.58
N ALA A 139 -22.21 -13.41 -4.14
CA ALA A 139 -22.78 -14.72 -3.78
C ALA A 139 -23.20 -15.54 -5.02
N GLY A 140 -22.27 -16.26 -5.62
CA GLY A 140 -22.43 -17.08 -6.82
C GLY A 140 -21.23 -16.97 -7.75
N HIS A 141 -21.29 -17.59 -8.93
CA HIS A 141 -20.27 -17.44 -9.96
C HIS A 141 -20.51 -16.17 -10.77
N TYR A 142 -19.77 -15.10 -10.49
CA TYR A 142 -19.95 -13.81 -11.17
C TYR A 142 -18.69 -13.31 -11.86
N ARG A 143 -18.93 -12.42 -12.84
CA ARG A 143 -17.95 -11.47 -13.35
C ARG A 143 -18.37 -10.06 -12.93
N PRO A 144 -17.45 -9.18 -12.51
CA PRO A 144 -17.76 -8.00 -11.69
C PRO A 144 -18.41 -6.82 -12.42
N GLU A 145 -18.81 -6.98 -13.69
CA GLU A 145 -19.10 -5.86 -14.60
C GLU A 145 -20.55 -5.35 -14.51
N GLU A 146 -21.47 -6.05 -13.82
CA GLU A 146 -22.91 -5.78 -13.95
C GLU A 146 -23.72 -5.77 -12.63
N LEU A 147 -23.14 -6.13 -11.49
CA LEU A 147 -23.88 -6.32 -10.22
C LEU A 147 -23.13 -5.75 -9.01
N GLU A 148 -23.88 -5.16 -8.08
CA GLU A 148 -23.37 -4.73 -6.76
C GLU A 148 -22.89 -5.94 -5.93
N PRO A 149 -21.78 -5.82 -5.18
CA PRO A 149 -21.30 -6.89 -4.31
C PRO A 149 -22.31 -7.23 -3.19
N THR A 150 -22.39 -8.50 -2.84
CA THR A 150 -23.12 -8.98 -1.65
C THR A 150 -22.46 -8.51 -0.35
N TYR A 151 -21.15 -8.27 -0.40
CA TYR A 151 -20.35 -7.79 0.72
C TYR A 151 -19.16 -7.00 0.21
N VAL A 152 -18.91 -5.88 0.86
CA VAL A 152 -17.76 -5.00 0.70
C VAL A 152 -17.17 -4.78 2.07
N ALA A 153 -15.86 -5.01 2.19
CA ALA A 153 -15.10 -4.63 3.37
C ALA A 153 -13.85 -3.86 2.99
N ALA A 154 -13.48 -2.84 3.76
CA ALA A 154 -12.28 -2.05 3.49
C ALA A 154 -11.47 -1.71 4.74
N VAL A 155 -10.16 -1.56 4.56
CA VAL A 155 -9.26 -1.04 5.59
C VAL A 155 -8.10 -0.29 4.95
N ASP A 156 -7.68 0.80 5.59
CA ASP A 156 -6.46 1.54 5.24
C ASP A 156 -5.26 0.80 5.85
N VAL A 157 -4.40 0.27 4.99
CA VAL A 157 -3.32 -0.65 5.36
C VAL A 157 -2.17 -0.58 4.38
N ASP A 158 -0.95 -0.66 4.92
CA ASP A 158 0.30 -0.65 4.14
C ASP A 158 0.30 -1.78 3.10
N PRO A 159 0.38 -1.47 1.79
CA PRO A 159 0.19 -2.45 0.72
C PRO A 159 1.32 -3.48 0.63
N ARG A 160 2.43 -3.23 1.33
CA ARG A 160 3.57 -4.16 1.44
C ARG A 160 3.30 -5.27 2.44
N THR A 161 2.26 -5.14 3.26
CA THR A 161 1.73 -6.24 4.06
C THR A 161 1.19 -7.32 3.12
N ASN A 162 1.33 -8.58 3.52
CA ASN A 162 0.86 -9.72 2.72
C ASN A 162 -0.63 -9.56 2.36
N LEU A 163 -0.95 -9.81 1.09
CA LEU A 163 -2.30 -9.63 0.52
C LEU A 163 -3.40 -10.25 1.37
N TRP A 164 -3.27 -11.53 1.73
CA TRP A 164 -4.29 -12.25 2.49
C TRP A 164 -4.43 -11.76 3.93
N LYS A 165 -3.35 -11.23 4.53
CA LYS A 165 -3.43 -10.57 5.84
C LYS A 165 -4.22 -9.26 5.75
N ARG A 166 -3.98 -8.46 4.71
CA ARG A 166 -4.73 -7.21 4.48
C ARG A 166 -6.20 -7.48 4.20
N ALA A 167 -6.49 -8.50 3.37
CA ALA A 167 -7.86 -8.91 3.08
C ALA A 167 -8.58 -9.39 4.35
N LEU A 168 -7.92 -10.20 5.19
CA LEU A 168 -8.49 -10.63 6.47
C LEU A 168 -8.77 -9.44 7.40
N GLU A 169 -7.81 -8.52 7.52
CA GLU A 169 -7.95 -7.32 8.33
C GLU A 169 -9.12 -6.44 7.85
N ALA A 170 -9.31 -6.30 6.53
CA ALA A 170 -10.46 -5.60 5.97
C ALA A 170 -11.77 -6.20 6.45
N MET A 171 -11.88 -7.53 6.41
CA MET A 171 -13.08 -8.26 6.81
C MET A 171 -13.35 -8.23 8.34
N GLU A 172 -12.30 -8.10 9.15
CA GLU A 172 -12.38 -8.17 10.62
C GLU A 172 -12.40 -6.79 11.32
N ALA A 173 -11.96 -5.72 10.66
CA ALA A 173 -11.87 -4.38 11.26
C ALA A 173 -13.23 -3.79 11.65
N GLY A 174 -14.33 -4.24 11.02
CA GLY A 174 -15.71 -3.83 11.34
C GLY A 174 -16.09 -2.39 10.96
N GLY A 175 -15.13 -1.53 10.62
CA GLY A 175 -15.37 -0.09 10.37
C GLY A 175 -15.97 0.25 9.01
N TYR A 176 -15.71 -0.57 7.98
CA TYR A 176 -16.15 -0.30 6.60
C TYR A 176 -16.75 -1.55 5.98
N ILE A 177 -17.87 -2.03 6.52
CA ILE A 177 -18.60 -3.20 5.99
C ILE A 177 -19.95 -2.74 5.43
N ALA A 178 -20.24 -3.10 4.17
CA ALA A 178 -21.52 -2.82 3.53
C ALA A 178 -21.87 -3.86 2.44
N PRO A 179 -23.15 -4.17 2.21
CA PRO A 179 -24.28 -3.91 3.11
C PRO A 179 -24.11 -4.67 4.43
N PRO A 180 -24.77 -4.23 5.53
CA PRO A 180 -24.83 -5.03 6.74
C PRO A 180 -25.57 -6.35 6.48
N GLY A 181 -25.19 -7.41 7.19
CA GLY A 181 -25.84 -8.71 7.09
C GLY A 181 -27.31 -8.72 7.55
N PRO A 182 -27.97 -9.89 7.53
CA PRO A 182 -27.40 -11.22 7.30
C PRO A 182 -27.01 -11.49 5.85
N TYR A 183 -26.00 -12.33 5.65
CA TYR A 183 -25.51 -12.73 4.32
C TYR A 183 -26.08 -14.08 3.91
N PRO A 184 -26.28 -14.33 2.60
CA PRO A 184 -26.90 -15.57 2.14
C PRO A 184 -26.00 -16.79 2.37
N SER A 185 -26.64 -17.94 2.51
CA SER A 185 -25.98 -19.25 2.45
C SER A 185 -26.13 -19.79 1.03
N VAL A 186 -25.04 -19.75 0.28
CA VAL A 186 -24.93 -20.25 -1.10
C VAL A 186 -23.67 -21.11 -1.22
N ASP A 187 -23.61 -21.94 -2.25
CA ASP A 187 -22.52 -22.90 -2.49
C ASP A 187 -21.36 -22.32 -3.30
N ALA A 188 -21.44 -21.08 -3.78
CA ALA A 188 -20.39 -20.45 -4.57
C ALA A 188 -20.23 -18.95 -4.28
N ALA A 189 -19.02 -18.44 -4.53
CA ALA A 189 -18.74 -17.01 -4.54
C ALA A 189 -17.61 -16.62 -5.48
N THR A 190 -17.70 -15.42 -6.03
CA THR A 190 -16.55 -14.70 -6.60
C THR A 190 -16.09 -13.64 -5.59
N VAL A 191 -14.79 -13.59 -5.33
CA VAL A 191 -14.17 -12.60 -4.43
C VAL A 191 -13.13 -11.81 -5.20
N LEU A 192 -13.09 -10.49 -5.02
CA LEU A 192 -12.01 -9.63 -5.49
C LEU A 192 -11.32 -8.97 -4.31
N VAL A 193 -9.99 -8.95 -4.35
CA VAL A 193 -9.17 -8.15 -3.46
C VAL A 193 -8.53 -7.03 -4.28
N ILE A 194 -8.94 -5.82 -3.96
CA ILE A 194 -8.60 -4.61 -4.69
C ILE A 194 -7.73 -3.71 -3.82
N ARG A 195 -6.74 -3.07 -4.42
CA ARG A 195 -6.01 -1.96 -3.83
C ARG A 195 -6.44 -0.63 -4.47
N SER A 196 -6.73 0.35 -3.63
CA SER A 196 -6.90 1.74 -4.04
C SER A 196 -5.85 2.61 -3.36
N GLU A 197 -5.27 3.56 -4.10
CA GLU A 197 -4.37 4.56 -3.52
C GLU A 197 -5.18 5.82 -3.21
N ALA A 198 -4.89 6.51 -2.10
CA ALA A 198 -5.68 7.66 -1.69
C ALA A 198 -5.54 8.80 -2.71
N GLY A 199 -6.67 9.26 -3.25
CA GLY A 199 -6.73 10.28 -4.29
C GLY A 199 -6.57 9.78 -5.72
N ASP A 200 -6.37 8.46 -5.92
CA ASP A 200 -6.40 7.81 -7.23
C ASP A 200 -7.75 7.11 -7.44
N LEU A 201 -8.35 7.30 -8.62
CA LEU A 201 -9.55 6.59 -9.04
C LEU A 201 -9.21 5.23 -9.66
N ASN A 202 -7.94 4.99 -9.98
CA ASN A 202 -7.49 3.72 -10.51
C ASN A 202 -7.38 2.69 -9.38
N HIS A 203 -8.20 1.66 -9.47
CA HIS A 203 -8.14 0.51 -8.61
C HIS A 203 -7.28 -0.58 -9.25
N VAL A 204 -6.47 -1.25 -8.43
CA VAL A 204 -5.66 -2.39 -8.87
C VAL A 204 -6.28 -3.66 -8.31
N GLU A 205 -6.78 -4.54 -9.18
CA GLU A 205 -7.11 -5.91 -8.80
C GLU A 205 -5.81 -6.65 -8.45
N GLU A 206 -5.65 -7.02 -7.18
CA GLU A 206 -4.47 -7.75 -6.71
C GLU A 206 -4.70 -9.27 -6.74
N ALA A 207 -5.94 -9.71 -6.47
CA ALA A 207 -6.35 -11.09 -6.65
C ALA A 207 -7.86 -11.27 -6.84
N ARG A 208 -8.21 -12.41 -7.44
CA ARG A 208 -9.56 -12.95 -7.52
C ARG A 208 -9.59 -14.36 -6.94
N LEU A 209 -10.67 -14.69 -6.23
CA LEU A 209 -10.98 -16.05 -5.78
C LEU A 209 -12.30 -16.48 -6.40
N ASP A 210 -12.33 -17.67 -7.01
CA ASP A 210 -13.59 -18.37 -7.28
C ASP A 210 -13.72 -19.50 -6.26
N VAL A 211 -14.74 -19.41 -5.42
CA VAL A 211 -15.01 -20.34 -4.32
C VAL A 211 -16.20 -21.23 -4.67
N SER A 212 -16.08 -22.52 -4.42
CA SER A 212 -17.18 -23.49 -4.52
C SER A 212 -17.16 -24.44 -3.33
N ILE A 213 -18.33 -24.71 -2.76
CA ILE A 213 -18.48 -25.51 -1.54
C ILE A 213 -19.08 -26.86 -1.91
N VAL A 214 -18.37 -27.94 -1.57
CA VAL A 214 -18.85 -29.32 -1.75
C VAL A 214 -18.53 -30.07 -0.45
N ASP A 215 -19.53 -30.72 0.14
CA ASP A 215 -19.39 -31.51 1.36
C ASP A 215 -18.64 -30.78 2.49
N GLU A 216 -19.05 -29.53 2.78
CA GLU A 216 -18.44 -28.66 3.81
C GLU A 216 -16.96 -28.29 3.57
N VAL A 217 -16.45 -28.51 2.36
CA VAL A 217 -15.10 -28.12 1.92
C VAL A 217 -15.22 -27.06 0.84
N ALA A 218 -14.55 -25.92 1.06
CA ALA A 218 -14.42 -24.88 0.06
C ALA A 218 -13.22 -25.22 -0.85
N ARG A 219 -13.49 -25.41 -2.14
CA ARG A 219 -12.49 -25.45 -3.21
C ARG A 219 -12.32 -24.05 -3.77
N VAL A 220 -11.08 -23.58 -3.80
CA VAL A 220 -10.79 -22.17 -4.09
C VAL A 220 -9.79 -22.10 -5.23
N LEU A 221 -10.22 -21.53 -6.36
CA LEU A 221 -9.32 -21.15 -7.44
C LEU A 221 -8.85 -19.72 -7.21
N ILE A 222 -7.54 -19.55 -7.08
CA ILE A 222 -6.90 -18.27 -6.78
C ILE A 222 -6.27 -17.75 -8.06
N TYR A 223 -6.61 -16.53 -8.46
CA TYR A 223 -5.95 -15.81 -9.55
C TYR A 223 -5.23 -14.61 -8.95
N THR A 224 -3.92 -14.53 -9.19
CA THR A 224 -3.10 -13.39 -8.77
C THR A 224 -2.52 -12.71 -10.00
N ARG A 225 -2.16 -11.43 -9.86
CA ARG A 225 -1.59 -10.62 -10.96
C ARG A 225 -0.36 -11.26 -11.62
N ASP A 226 0.37 -12.10 -10.88
CA ASP A 226 1.58 -12.78 -11.34
C ASP A 226 1.27 -14.10 -12.09
N LEU A 227 0.02 -14.30 -12.52
CA LEU A 227 -0.47 -15.47 -13.27
C LEU A 227 -0.32 -16.82 -12.55
N ARG A 228 -0.28 -16.82 -11.21
CA ARG A 228 -0.39 -18.05 -10.45
C ARG A 228 -1.86 -18.41 -10.28
N GLN A 229 -2.21 -19.58 -10.83
CA GLN A 229 -3.44 -20.28 -10.50
C GLN A 229 -3.09 -21.31 -9.43
N GLU A 230 -3.67 -21.15 -8.24
CA GLU A 230 -3.54 -22.12 -7.15
C GLU A 230 -4.93 -22.66 -6.81
N LEU A 231 -5.01 -23.97 -6.55
CA LEU A 231 -6.20 -24.62 -6.03
C LEU A 231 -5.93 -24.97 -4.58
N GLU A 232 -6.79 -24.47 -3.69
CA GLU A 232 -6.71 -24.76 -2.25
C GLU A 232 -8.04 -25.35 -1.78
N GLU A 233 -7.95 -26.26 -0.79
CA GLU A 233 -9.11 -26.83 -0.12
C GLU A 233 -9.12 -26.39 1.34
N VAL A 234 -10.22 -25.78 1.76
CA VAL A 234 -10.37 -25.23 3.12
C VAL A 234 -11.62 -25.82 3.76
N PRO A 235 -11.50 -26.47 4.94
CA PRO A 235 -12.66 -26.92 5.70
C PRO A 235 -13.51 -25.72 6.16
N VAL A 236 -14.82 -25.76 5.88
CA VAL A 236 -15.76 -24.67 6.19
C VAL A 236 -17.01 -25.14 6.93
N ALA A 237 -16.97 -26.35 7.50
CA ALA A 237 -18.02 -26.91 8.36
C ALA A 237 -18.51 -25.91 9.43
N GLY A 238 -19.82 -25.74 9.54
CA GLY A 238 -20.44 -24.82 10.49
C GLY A 238 -20.26 -23.33 10.18
N ALA A 239 -19.94 -22.96 8.93
CA ALA A 239 -20.13 -21.59 8.46
C ALA A 239 -21.62 -21.34 8.20
N ASP A 240 -22.13 -20.19 8.64
CA ASP A 240 -23.55 -19.82 8.54
C ASP A 240 -23.90 -19.01 7.28
N SER A 241 -22.88 -18.55 6.55
CA SER A 241 -23.03 -17.70 5.38
C SER A 241 -21.81 -17.80 4.45
N ILE A 242 -21.98 -17.38 3.19
CA ILE A 242 -20.90 -17.34 2.22
C ILE A 242 -19.77 -16.37 2.61
N VAL A 243 -20.09 -15.30 3.35
CA VAL A 243 -19.08 -14.35 3.86
C VAL A 243 -18.19 -15.01 4.92
N GLU A 244 -18.77 -15.81 5.82
CA GLU A 244 -18.00 -16.58 6.82
C GLU A 244 -17.11 -17.65 6.16
N VAL A 245 -17.61 -18.33 5.12
CA VAL A 245 -16.82 -19.24 4.29
C VAL A 245 -15.61 -18.52 3.70
N VAL A 246 -15.82 -17.38 3.04
CA VAL A 246 -14.74 -16.58 2.44
C VAL A 246 -13.76 -16.09 3.51
N ARG A 247 -14.25 -15.65 4.68
CA ARG A 247 -13.39 -15.22 5.79
C ARG A 247 -12.45 -16.34 6.22
N ARG A 248 -12.95 -17.57 6.36
CA ARG A 248 -12.13 -18.76 6.71
C ARG A 248 -11.12 -19.11 5.63
N VAL A 249 -11.51 -19.01 4.36
CA VAL A 249 -10.60 -19.18 3.22
C VAL A 249 -9.45 -18.16 3.30
N VAL A 250 -9.76 -16.87 3.40
CA VAL A 250 -8.77 -15.80 3.48
C VAL A 250 -7.88 -15.98 4.72
N ALA A 251 -8.45 -16.37 5.85
CA ALA A 251 -7.70 -16.68 7.07
C ALA A 251 -6.73 -17.86 6.87
N ALA A 252 -7.13 -18.92 6.16
CA ALA A 252 -6.26 -20.02 5.81
C ALA A 252 -5.09 -19.53 4.93
N LEU A 253 -5.38 -18.80 3.85
CA LEU A 253 -4.37 -18.25 2.94
C LEU A 253 -3.39 -17.29 3.63
N SER A 254 -3.85 -16.54 4.64
CA SER A 254 -2.99 -15.65 5.46
C SER A 254 -1.91 -16.39 6.26
N ARG A 255 -2.11 -17.69 6.51
CA ARG A 255 -1.22 -18.56 7.30
C ARG A 255 -0.22 -19.35 6.44
N VAL A 256 -0.36 -19.39 5.11
CA VAL A 256 0.37 -20.30 4.21
C VAL A 256 1.89 -20.01 4.05
N LYS A 257 2.48 -19.05 4.79
CA LYS A 257 3.94 -18.79 4.71
C LYS A 257 4.79 -19.90 5.37
N LYS A 258 5.07 -21.00 4.64
CA LYS A 258 6.33 -21.82 4.73
C LYS A 258 6.46 -23.05 3.82
N ARG A 259 5.57 -23.38 2.87
CA ARG A 259 5.69 -24.67 2.12
C ARG A 259 6.58 -24.66 0.86
N GLN A 260 6.98 -23.52 0.33
CA GLN A 260 7.73 -23.46 -0.95
C GLN A 260 9.25 -23.25 -0.84
N GLU A 261 9.83 -23.07 0.35
CA GLU A 261 11.30 -22.92 0.51
C GLU A 261 12.01 -24.24 0.93
N THR A 262 11.31 -25.38 1.04
CA THR A 262 11.91 -26.66 1.49
C THR A 262 11.89 -27.79 0.45
N LYS A 263 11.62 -27.49 -0.83
CA LYS A 263 11.63 -28.52 -1.91
C LYS A 263 12.60 -28.22 -3.06
N SER A 264 13.66 -27.45 -2.83
CA SER A 264 14.76 -27.25 -3.80
C SER A 264 16.13 -27.50 -3.19
N GLY A 265 16.25 -28.56 -2.40
CA GLY A 265 17.54 -29.03 -1.91
C GLY A 265 17.50 -30.51 -1.62
N HIS A 266 17.44 -31.33 -2.67
CA HIS A 266 18.01 -32.68 -2.78
C HIS A 266 18.59 -32.81 -4.19
#